data_AF-A0A2V6EHX0-F1
#
_entry.id   AF-A0A2V6EHX0-F1
#
_cell.length_a   1.000
_cell.length_b   1.000
_cell.length_c   1.000
_cell.angle_alpha   90.00
_cell.angle_beta   90.00
_cell.angle_gamma   90.00
#
_symmetry.space_group_name_H-M   'P 1'
#
loop_
_entity.id
_entity.type
_entity.pdbx_description
1 polymer ?
#
loop_
_entity_poly.entity_id
_entity_poly.type
_entity_poly.pdbx_seq_one_letter_code
_entity_poly.pdbx_strand_id
1 'polypeptide(L)'
;MWRRSRPSSLAESRVRCLRDENWRSPSDVLLAKIPTVVIDCIHIEQLELFARVGVPTSERSEPQRLILNITLWPRIAELHDDIANTVNYSAVAERVKDFIRRHDYKLIETLAEETAAHL
;
A
#
# COMPACT_ATOMS: atom_id res chain seq x y z
N MET A 1 26.87 -44.36 29.54
CA MET A 1 26.10 -44.62 30.78
C MET A 1 25.03 -43.53 30.92
N TRP A 2 23.82 -43.75 30.41
CA TRP A 2 22.52 -43.37 31.01
C TRP A 2 21.38 -43.71 30.03
N ARG A 3 20.21 -44.06 30.59
CA ARG A 3 19.14 -44.85 29.98
C ARG A 3 17.83 -44.05 29.93
N ARG A 4 16.97 -44.41 28.95
CA ARG A 4 15.49 -44.26 28.88
C ARG A 4 15.00 -42.81 28.59
N SER A 5 13.98 -42.58 27.74
CA SER A 5 12.66 -43.23 27.74
C SER A 5 11.92 -43.11 26.38
N ARG A 6 11.16 -44.14 26.00
CA ARG A 6 9.90 -44.05 25.23
C ARG A 6 8.77 -44.42 26.23
N PRO A 7 7.54 -43.87 26.16
CA PRO A 7 6.55 -44.15 25.09
C PRO A 7 5.79 -42.84 24.69
N SER A 8 4.94 -42.76 23.66
CA SER A 8 3.69 -43.51 23.51
C SER A 8 3.07 -43.28 22.12
N SER A 9 2.21 -44.23 21.77
CA SER A 9 1.47 -44.47 20.53
C SER A 9 0.48 -43.38 20.11
N LEU A 10 0.06 -43.50 18.83
CA LEU A 10 -1.04 -42.85 18.07
C LEU A 10 -0.51 -41.70 17.19
N ALA A 11 -0.53 -41.72 15.86
CA ALA A 11 -1.18 -42.62 14.91
C ALA A 11 -0.40 -42.65 13.58
N GLU A 12 -0.56 -43.76 12.88
CA GLU A 12 -0.15 -44.01 11.49
C GLU A 12 -0.67 -42.89 10.57
N SER A 13 0.08 -42.42 9.58
CA SER A 13 0.17 -43.12 8.29
C SER A 13 1.34 -42.58 7.46
N ARG A 14 2.27 -43.48 7.11
CA ARG A 14 3.22 -43.29 6.02
C ARG A 14 2.46 -43.38 4.70
N VAL A 15 2.15 -42.26 4.07
CA VAL A 15 1.90 -42.24 2.62
C VAL A 15 3.18 -41.76 1.95
N ARG A 16 3.94 -42.73 1.44
CA ARG A 16 5.09 -42.51 0.58
C ARG A 16 4.54 -42.19 -0.82
N CYS A 17 4.41 -40.90 -1.14
CA CYS A 17 4.19 -40.50 -2.53
C CYS A 17 5.56 -40.39 -3.19
N LEU A 18 5.86 -41.30 -4.12
CA LEU A 18 6.95 -41.12 -5.08
C LEU A 18 6.60 -39.86 -5.87
N ARG A 19 7.28 -38.74 -5.60
CA ARG A 19 7.15 -37.53 -6.41
C ARG A 19 7.73 -37.85 -7.78
N ASP A 20 6.86 -38.06 -8.75
CA ASP A 20 7.21 -37.95 -10.15
C ASP A 20 7.53 -36.46 -10.39
N GLU A 21 8.82 -36.11 -10.42
CA GLU A 21 9.31 -34.72 -10.49
C GLU A 21 9.02 -34.04 -11.84
N ASN A 22 8.33 -34.70 -12.76
CA ASN A 22 8.20 -34.22 -14.14
C ASN A 22 6.76 -33.96 -14.61
N TRP A 23 5.76 -34.03 -13.73
CA TRP A 23 4.38 -33.66 -14.10
C TRP A 23 4.14 -32.16 -13.95
N ARG A 24 4.15 -31.42 -15.07
CA ARG A 24 3.61 -30.06 -15.15
C ARG A 24 2.18 -30.13 -15.71
N SER A 25 1.21 -29.53 -15.01
CA SER A 25 -0.14 -29.42 -15.56
C SER A 25 -0.11 -28.52 -16.81
N PRO A 26 -0.84 -28.82 -17.89
CA PRO A 26 -0.96 -27.94 -19.05
C PRO A 26 -1.44 -26.52 -18.70
N SER A 27 -2.18 -26.39 -17.59
CA SER A 27 -2.63 -25.11 -17.03
C SER A 27 -1.50 -24.25 -16.45
N ASP A 28 -0.42 -24.86 -15.93
CA ASP A 28 0.69 -24.13 -15.31
C ASP A 28 1.54 -23.40 -16.35
N VAL A 29 1.59 -23.95 -17.57
CA VAL A 29 2.32 -23.36 -18.71
C VAL A 29 1.59 -22.16 -19.30
N LEU A 30 0.25 -22.13 -19.21
CA LEU A 30 -0.58 -21.05 -19.73
C LEU A 30 -0.66 -19.85 -18.77
N LEU A 31 -0.62 -20.08 -17.45
CA LEU A 31 -0.59 -19.00 -16.45
C LEU A 31 0.72 -18.19 -16.49
N ALA A 32 1.84 -18.80 -16.90
CA ALA A 32 3.14 -18.13 -17.00
C ALA A 32 3.24 -17.10 -18.15
N LYS A 33 2.22 -16.98 -19.00
CA LYS A 33 2.22 -16.10 -20.19
C LYS A 33 1.18 -14.99 -20.17
N ILE A 34 0.48 -14.80 -19.05
CA ILE A 34 -0.33 -13.60 -18.89
C ILE A 34 0.65 -12.48 -18.50
N PRO A 35 0.83 -11.43 -19.32
CA PRO A 35 1.53 -10.25 -18.85
C PRO A 35 0.69 -9.66 -17.73
N THR A 36 1.07 -9.93 -16.49
CA THR A 36 0.62 -9.16 -15.34
C THR A 36 1.14 -7.75 -15.57
N VAL A 37 0.28 -6.87 -16.06
CA VAL A 37 0.53 -5.44 -16.06
C VAL A 37 0.63 -5.04 -14.60
N VAL A 38 1.86 -4.99 -14.08
CA VAL A 38 2.12 -4.44 -12.76
C VAL A 38 1.93 -2.94 -12.90
N ILE A 39 0.80 -2.44 -12.39
CA ILE A 39 0.60 -1.01 -12.25
C ILE A 39 1.36 -0.61 -11.00
N ASP A 40 2.46 0.14 -11.17
CA ASP A 40 3.20 0.68 -10.05
C ASP A 40 2.31 1.63 -9.25
N CYS A 41 2.31 1.48 -7.94
CA CYS A 41 1.57 2.32 -7.02
C CYS A 41 2.46 2.75 -5.86
N ILE A 42 2.23 3.97 -5.40
CA ILE A 42 2.93 4.56 -4.25
C ILE A 42 1.87 4.85 -3.19
N HIS A 43 2.07 4.29 -2.00
CA HIS A 43 1.23 4.54 -0.84
C HIS A 43 1.95 5.45 0.14
N ILE A 44 1.33 6.58 0.46
CA ILE A 44 1.72 7.47 1.54
C ILE A 44 0.70 7.27 2.65
N GLU A 45 1.08 6.54 3.69
CA GLU A 45 0.21 6.24 4.81
C GLU A 45 0.44 7.19 5.99
N GLN A 46 -0.64 7.45 6.72
CA GLN A 46 -0.62 8.22 7.96
C GLN A 46 0.01 9.61 7.83
N LEU A 47 -0.22 10.30 6.71
CA LEU A 47 0.25 11.67 6.51
C LEU A 47 -0.49 12.60 7.47
N GLU A 48 0.19 12.98 8.55
CA GLU A 48 -0.35 13.91 9.53
C GLU A 48 -0.22 15.37 9.05
N LEU A 49 -1.34 16.10 9.16
CA LEU A 49 -1.40 17.52 8.85
C LEU A 49 -2.45 18.23 9.71
N PHE A 50 -2.44 19.56 9.67
CA PHE A 50 -3.41 20.41 10.35
C PHE A 50 -4.21 21.20 9.32
N ALA A 51 -5.54 21.13 9.43
CA ALA A 51 -6.47 21.80 8.53
C ALA A 51 -7.67 22.36 9.28
N ARG A 52 -8.31 23.38 8.73
CA ARG A 52 -9.56 23.94 9.25
C ARG A 52 -10.71 23.37 8.42
N VAL A 53 -11.40 22.38 8.98
CA VAL A 53 -12.53 21.70 8.34
C VAL A 53 -13.76 21.83 9.23
N GLY A 54 -14.89 22.24 8.65
CA GLY A 54 -16.17 22.20 9.36
C GLY A 54 -17.21 23.15 8.75
N VAL A 55 -18.49 22.78 8.87
CA VAL A 55 -19.59 23.62 8.38
C VAL A 55 -19.75 24.87 9.27
N PRO A 56 -19.84 24.74 10.61
CA PRO A 56 -19.83 25.88 11.51
C PRO A 56 -18.51 26.65 11.41
N THR A 57 -18.57 27.97 11.53
CA THR A 57 -17.36 28.80 11.62
C THR A 57 -16.56 28.52 12.89
N SER A 58 -17.21 28.08 13.97
CA SER A 58 -16.54 27.68 15.22
C SER A 58 -15.66 26.45 15.07
N GLU A 59 -16.02 25.49 14.20
CA GLU A 59 -15.16 24.31 13.93
C GLU A 59 -13.89 24.69 13.18
N ARG A 60 -13.93 25.81 12.43
CA ARG A 60 -12.80 26.32 11.63
C ARG A 60 -11.97 27.37 12.37
N SER A 61 -12.29 27.69 13.63
CA SER A 61 -11.51 28.67 14.38
C SER A 61 -10.11 28.14 14.70
N GLU A 62 -10.00 26.86 15.03
CA GLU A 62 -8.75 26.19 15.36
C GLU A 62 -8.41 25.10 14.31
N PRO A 63 -7.14 24.97 13.92
CA PRO A 63 -6.71 23.86 13.07
C PRO A 63 -6.91 22.52 13.78
N GLN A 64 -7.50 21.56 13.07
CA GLN A 64 -7.71 20.19 13.53
C GLN A 64 -6.66 19.27 12.92
N ARG A 65 -6.22 18.27 13.69
CA ARG A 65 -5.27 17.25 13.21
C ARG A 65 -6.01 16.26 12.32
N LEU A 66 -5.56 16.13 11.07
CA LEU A 66 -6.06 15.17 10.09
C LEU A 66 -4.97 14.16 9.73
N ILE A 67 -5.40 12.95 9.38
CA ILE A 67 -4.53 11.88 8.89
C ILE A 67 -5.01 11.50 7.50
N LEU A 68 -4.15 11.65 6.50
CA LEU A 68 -4.45 11.31 5.12
C LEU A 68 -3.70 10.03 4.71
N ASN A 69 -4.38 9.17 3.95
CA ASN A 69 -3.76 8.07 3.23
C ASN A 69 -3.89 8.38 1.73
N ILE A 70 -2.77 8.48 1.04
CA ILE A 70 -2.72 8.87 -0.37
C ILE A 70 -2.17 7.70 -1.17
N THR A 71 -2.86 7.33 -2.24
CA THR A 71 -2.37 6.35 -3.21
C THR A 71 -2.20 7.03 -4.56
N LEU A 72 -1.01 6.89 -5.13
CA LEU A 72 -0.66 7.45 -6.43
C LEU A 72 -0.36 6.31 -7.40
N TRP A 73 -0.82 6.44 -8.64
CA TRP A 73 -0.49 5.52 -9.73
C TRP A 73 0.30 6.26 -10.80
N PRO A 74 1.61 6.51 -10.57
CA PRO A 74 2.42 7.14 -11.59
C PRO A 74 2.53 6.27 -12.82
N ARG A 75 2.46 6.89 -14.00
CA ARG A 75 2.87 6.24 -15.23
C ARG A 75 4.39 6.24 -15.28
N ILE A 76 5.03 5.30 -14.59
CA ILE A 76 6.48 5.15 -14.62
C ILE A 76 6.85 4.51 -15.96
N ALA A 77 7.57 5.25 -16.80
CA ALA A 77 8.30 4.69 -17.92
C ALA A 77 9.74 4.44 -17.42
N GLU A 78 10.04 3.17 -17.11
CA GLU A 78 11.39 2.66 -16.84
C GLU A 78 12.09 3.25 -15.58
N LEU A 79 12.06 2.49 -14.48
CA LEU A 79 12.88 2.75 -13.29
C LEU A 79 14.34 2.40 -13.58
N HIS A 80 15.12 3.40 -14.01
CA HIS A 80 16.58 3.31 -14.08
C HIS A 80 17.27 3.90 -12.84
N ASP A 81 16.74 3.63 -11.65
CA ASP A 81 17.32 4.01 -10.35
C ASP A 81 17.72 5.50 -10.23
N ASP A 82 17.11 6.34 -11.07
CA ASP A 82 17.36 7.77 -11.13
C ASP A 82 16.21 8.49 -10.41
N ILE A 83 16.56 9.19 -9.32
CA ILE A 83 15.62 10.01 -8.55
C ILE A 83 14.95 11.09 -9.44
N ALA A 84 15.54 11.43 -10.58
CA ALA A 84 14.93 12.33 -11.55
C ALA A 84 13.70 11.74 -12.28
N ASN A 85 13.60 10.41 -12.37
CA ASN A 85 12.49 9.70 -13.03
C ASN A 85 11.53 9.02 -12.02
N THR A 86 11.74 9.22 -10.73
CA THR A 86 10.87 8.68 -9.66
C THR A 86 9.95 9.76 -9.10
N VAL A 87 8.75 9.37 -8.66
CA VAL A 87 7.89 10.28 -7.90
C VAL A 87 8.52 10.53 -6.54
N ASN A 88 8.93 11.77 -6.29
CA ASN A 88 9.41 12.19 -4.98
C ASN A 88 8.24 12.29 -4.01
N TYR A 89 7.92 11.18 -3.34
CA TYR A 89 6.85 11.08 -2.34
C TYR A 89 7.03 12.08 -1.18
N SER A 90 8.27 12.46 -0.83
CA SER A 90 8.51 13.49 0.19
C SER A 90 8.08 14.87 -0.28
N ALA A 91 8.35 15.21 -1.54
CA ALA A 91 7.90 16.46 -2.15
C ALA A 91 6.37 16.47 -2.30
N VAL A 92 5.75 15.34 -2.64
CA VAL A 92 4.29 15.21 -2.69
C VAL A 92 3.68 15.46 -1.31
N ALA A 93 4.20 14.82 -0.26
CA ALA A 93 3.70 14.99 1.10
C ALA A 93 3.76 16.46 1.57
N GLU A 94 4.88 17.15 1.33
CA GLU A 94 5.00 18.57 1.68
C GLU A 94 4.05 19.44 0.84
N ARG A 95 3.89 19.14 -0.45
CA ARG A 95 2.99 19.89 -1.32
C ARG A 95 1.52 19.77 -0.90
N VAL A 96 1.10 18.58 -0.46
CA VAL A 96 -0.24 18.36 0.10
C VAL A 96 -0.44 19.17 1.38
N LYS A 97 0.52 19.13 2.30
CA LYS A 97 0.46 19.90 3.55
C LYS A 97 0.32 21.40 3.26
N ASP A 98 1.13 21.92 2.36
CA ASP A 98 1.12 23.34 2.00
C ASP A 98 -0.15 23.74 1.26
N PHE A 99 -0.69 22.87 0.41
CA PHE A 99 -1.95 23.10 -0.26
C PHE A 99 -3.09 23.20 0.76
N ILE A 100 -3.27 22.19 1.61
CA ILE A 100 -4.38 22.14 2.58
C ILE A 100 -4.28 23.28 3.61
N ARG A 101 -3.08 23.66 4.04
CA ARG A 101 -2.88 24.77 4.99
C ARG A 101 -3.36 26.13 4.49
N ARG A 102 -3.47 26.32 3.17
CA ARG A 102 -3.89 27.59 2.55
C ARG A 102 -5.40 27.72 2.37
N HIS A 103 -6.16 26.66 2.65
CA HIS A 103 -7.59 26.60 2.38
C HIS A 103 -8.38 26.22 3.64
N ASP A 104 -9.54 26.84 3.81
CA ASP A 104 -10.53 26.45 4.80
C ASP A 104 -11.65 25.66 4.11
N TYR A 105 -11.89 24.46 4.59
CA TYR A 105 -12.86 23.55 4.00
C TYR A 105 -14.11 23.44 4.86
N LYS A 106 -15.28 23.30 4.24
CA LYS A 106 -16.51 22.98 4.97
C LYS A 106 -16.71 21.47 5.14
N LEU A 107 -16.19 20.71 4.17
CA LEU A 107 -16.42 19.28 4.00
C LEU A 107 -15.09 18.57 3.74
N ILE A 108 -14.94 17.37 4.30
CA ILE A 108 -13.76 16.52 4.05
C ILE A 108 -13.75 16.00 2.61
N GLU A 109 -14.91 15.88 2.00
CA GLU A 109 -15.10 15.48 0.61
C GLU A 109 -14.50 16.52 -0.34
N THR A 110 -14.78 17.80 -0.11
CA THR A 110 -14.19 18.89 -0.91
C THR A 110 -12.69 18.98 -0.70
N LEU A 111 -12.22 18.81 0.54
CA LEU A 111 -10.80 18.75 0.84
C LEU A 111 -10.12 17.62 0.06
N ALA A 112 -10.70 16.42 0.08
CA ALA A 112 -10.16 15.25 -0.59
C ALA A 112 -10.13 15.43 -2.11
N GLU A 113 -11.22 15.90 -2.71
CA GLU A 113 -11.34 16.15 -4.15
C GLU A 113 -10.32 17.19 -4.62
N GLU A 114 -10.22 18.34 -3.94
CA GLU A 114 -9.27 19.39 -4.31
C GLU A 114 -7.83 18.94 -4.09
N THR A 115 -7.56 18.19 -3.03
CA THR A 115 -6.21 17.62 -2.79
C THR A 115 -5.83 16.64 -3.89
N ALA A 116 -6.76 15.77 -4.30
CA ALA A 116 -6.53 14.83 -5.40
C ALA A 116 -6.34 15.55 -6.74
N ALA A 117 -7.09 16.61 -7.01
CA ALA A 117 -6.96 17.42 -8.22
C ALA A 117 -5.68 18.28 -8.25
N HIS A 118 -5.07 18.55 -7.09
CA HIS A 118 -3.81 19.30 -6.98
C HIS A 118 -2.57 18.45 -7.30
N LEU A 119 -2.68 17.13 -7.19
CA LEU A 119 -1.59 16.16 -7.38
C LEU A 119 -1.54 15.64 -8.81
#